data_AF-A0AAD9LNU4-F1
#
_entry.id   AF-A0AAD9LNU4-F1
#
_cell.length_a   1.000
_cell.length_b   1.000
_cell.length_c   1.000
_cell.angle_alpha   90.00
_cell.angle_beta   90.00
_cell.angle_gamma   90.00
#
_symmetry.space_group_name_H-M   'P 1'
#
loop_
_entity.id
_entity.type
_entity.pdbx_description
1 polymer ?
#
loop_
_entity_poly.entity_id
_entity_poly.type
_entity_poly.pdbx_seq_one_letter_code
_entity_poly.pdbx_strand_id
1 'polypeptide(L)'
;MGQHTNGEDIIVVGWSYGTMLGERLMHLDPPEVVGYVLDGIAASMGAWSTEFPYYSNWDSDCGEVADRFLSMCQEDEETAARFEEKGLRGRLST
;
A
#
# COMPACT_ATOMS: atom_id res chain seq x y z
N MET A 1 23.67 -2.51 25.54
CA MET A 1 23.06 -2.44 24.20
C MET A 1 23.91 -3.28 23.28
N GLY A 2 23.36 -4.34 22.69
CA GLY A 2 24.13 -5.25 21.84
C GLY A 2 24.62 -4.54 20.60
N GLN A 3 25.92 -4.66 20.30
CA GLN A 3 26.48 -4.24 19.01
C GLN A 3 25.93 -5.17 17.93
N HIS A 4 24.84 -4.77 17.30
CA HIS A 4 24.22 -5.46 16.16
C HIS A 4 24.52 -4.72 14.86
N THR A 5 25.71 -4.11 14.76
CA THR A 5 26.16 -3.46 13.53
C THR A 5 27.50 -4.09 13.15
N ASN A 6 27.66 -4.40 11.87
CA ASN A 6 28.90 -4.92 11.30
C ASN A 6 29.87 -3.79 10.88
N GLY A 7 29.56 -2.53 11.21
CA GLY A 7 30.34 -1.36 10.81
C GLY A 7 30.11 -0.89 9.37
N GLU A 8 29.12 -1.46 8.67
CA GLU A 8 28.77 -1.10 7.30
C GLU A 8 27.62 -0.08 7.24
N ASP A 9 27.56 0.66 6.13
CA ASP A 9 26.48 1.59 5.82
C ASP A 9 25.13 0.87 5.70
N ILE A 10 24.09 1.37 6.38
CA ILE A 10 22.75 0.76 6.39
C ILE A 10 21.79 1.55 5.49
N ILE A 11 21.13 0.84 4.57
CA ILE A 11 19.96 1.36 3.85
C ILE A 11 18.71 0.67 4.41
N VAL A 12 17.73 1.46 4.84
CA VAL A 12 16.46 0.95 5.37
C VAL A 12 15.42 0.93 4.27
N VAL A 13 14.81 -0.23 4.04
CA VAL A 13 13.72 -0.39 3.08
C VAL A 13 12.40 -0.58 3.84
N GLY A 14 11.47 0.35 3.66
CA GLY A 14 10.12 0.29 4.19
C GLY A 14 9.12 -0.02 3.06
N TRP A 15 8.30 -1.03 3.24
CA TRP A 15 7.20 -1.37 2.34
C TRP A 15 5.88 -1.34 3.09
N SER A 16 4.84 -0.68 2.55
CA SER A 16 3.52 -0.58 3.19
C SER A 16 3.64 -0.07 4.63
N TYR A 17 3.14 -0.80 5.63
CA TYR A 17 3.31 -0.47 7.05
C TYR A 17 4.77 -0.18 7.46
N GLY A 18 5.75 -0.81 6.80
CA GLY A 18 7.17 -0.58 7.02
C GLY A 18 7.60 0.87 6.74
N THR A 19 6.88 1.62 5.91
CA THR A 19 7.20 3.05 5.68
C THR A 19 6.88 3.90 6.89
N MET A 20 5.84 3.57 7.65
CA MET A 20 5.51 4.26 8.89
C MET A 20 6.57 4.00 9.97
N LEU A 21 7.08 2.77 10.04
CA LEU A 21 8.22 2.47 10.91
C LEU A 21 9.50 3.17 10.44
N GLY A 22 9.72 3.22 9.11
CA GLY A 22 10.80 3.98 8.49
C GLY A 22 10.77 5.45 8.87
N GLU A 23 9.60 6.09 8.81
CA GLU A 23 9.38 7.48 9.25
C GLU A 23 9.77 7.68 10.72
N ARG A 24 9.42 6.74 11.61
CA ARG A 24 9.83 6.81 13.02
C ARG A 24 11.33 6.64 13.20
N LEU A 25 11.95 5.76 12.41
CA LEU A 25 13.39 5.55 12.44
C LEU A 25 14.15 6.78 11.92
N MET A 26 13.63 7.47 10.89
CA MET A 26 14.18 8.75 10.43
C MET A 26 14.18 9.81 11.53
N HIS A 27 13.10 9.92 12.31
CA HIS A 27 13.03 10.86 13.44
C HIS A 27 14.03 10.56 14.56
N LEU A 28 14.48 9.30 14.70
CA LEU A 28 15.50 8.91 15.67
C LEU A 28 16.93 9.17 15.17
N ASP A 29 17.08 9.41 13.86
CA ASP A 29 18.35 9.74 13.19
C ASP A 29 19.54 8.84 13.59
N PRO A 30 19.42 7.51 13.45
CA PRO A 30 20.52 6.60 13.77
C PRO A 30 21.72 6.86 12.83
N PRO A 31 22.93 7.08 13.37
CA PRO A 31 24.09 7.52 12.60
C PRO A 31 24.60 6.48 11.58
N GLU A 32 24.25 5.20 11.76
CA GLU A 32 24.63 4.12 10.84
C GLU A 32 23.74 4.04 9.59
N VAL A 33 22.59 4.73 9.58
CA VAL A 33 21.68 4.73 8.44
C VAL A 33 22.06 5.83 7.46
N VAL A 34 22.44 5.43 6.25
CA VAL A 34 22.88 6.34 5.18
C VAL A 34 21.77 6.67 4.18
N GLY A 35 20.64 5.96 4.24
CA GLY A 35 19.54 6.19 3.32
C GLY A 35 18.30 5.33 3.57
N TYR A 36 17.21 5.72 2.92
CA TYR A 36 15.90 5.07 3.03
C TYR A 36 15.26 4.89 1.65
N VAL A 37 14.57 3.75 1.47
CA VAL A 37 13.67 3.50 0.33
C VAL A 37 12.30 3.19 0.90
N LEU A 38 11.29 4.00 0.56
CA LEU A 38 9.92 3.85 1.03
C LEU A 38 8.99 3.56 -0.15
N ASP A 39 8.31 2.42 -0.14
CA ASP A 39 7.37 1.99 -1.18
C ASP A 39 5.98 1.67 -0.59
N GLY A 40 4.91 2.08 -1.29
CA GLY A 40 3.53 1.95 -0.81
C GLY A 40 3.28 2.71 0.50
N ILE A 41 3.50 4.03 0.49
CA ILE A 41 3.61 4.87 1.70
C ILE A 41 2.36 4.80 2.60
N ALA A 42 2.55 4.29 3.81
CA ALA A 42 1.80 4.64 5.01
C ALA A 42 2.60 5.64 5.85
N ALA A 43 2.04 6.81 6.16
CA ALA A 43 2.69 7.84 6.96
C ALA A 43 1.82 8.20 8.17
N SER A 44 2.45 8.47 9.32
CA SER A 44 1.77 8.88 10.55
C SER A 44 1.48 10.38 10.62
N MET A 45 2.17 11.20 9.83
CA MET A 45 2.04 12.66 9.83
C MET A 45 1.90 13.22 8.41
N GLY A 46 1.02 14.20 8.22
CA GLY A 46 1.07 15.12 7.07
C GLY A 46 -0.11 15.12 6.11
N ALA A 47 -1.02 14.15 6.18
CA ALA A 47 -2.25 14.22 5.41
C ALA A 47 -3.34 14.92 6.23
N TRP A 48 -4.10 15.82 5.59
CA TRP A 48 -5.36 16.31 6.15
C TRP A 48 -6.23 15.10 6.52
N SER A 49 -7.08 15.20 7.54
CA SER A 49 -7.89 14.04 7.99
C SER A 49 -8.76 13.41 6.87
N THR A 50 -8.98 14.14 5.77
CA THR A 50 -9.67 13.71 4.56
C THR A 50 -8.80 12.98 3.54
N GLU A 51 -7.48 13.11 3.60
CA GLU A 51 -6.51 12.55 2.64
C GLU A 51 -5.56 11.55 3.30
N PHE A 52 -5.76 11.29 4.60
CA PHE A 52 -4.92 10.34 5.31
C PHE A 52 -5.16 8.93 4.78
N PRO A 53 -4.11 8.18 4.42
CA PRO A 53 -4.21 6.82 3.89
C PRO A 53 -4.56 5.88 5.03
N TYR A 54 -5.80 5.97 5.51
CA TYR A 54 -6.35 5.01 6.44
C TYR A 54 -6.51 3.70 5.69
N TYR A 55 -6.00 2.61 6.25
CA TYR A 55 -6.26 1.27 5.71
C TYR A 55 -7.77 0.96 5.59
N SER A 56 -8.63 1.64 6.34
CA SER A 56 -10.08 1.52 6.19
C SER A 56 -10.61 2.06 4.86
N ASN A 57 -9.87 2.93 4.17
CA ASN A 57 -10.25 3.49 2.87
C ASN A 57 -9.76 2.63 1.70
N TRP A 58 -9.03 1.55 1.97
CA TRP A 58 -8.38 0.72 0.96
C TRP A 58 -9.33 0.23 -0.15
N ASP A 59 -10.58 -0.11 0.21
CA ASP A 59 -11.60 -0.52 -0.75
C ASP A 59 -11.92 0.61 -1.76
N SER A 60 -12.09 1.84 -1.27
CA SER A 60 -12.31 3.02 -2.11
C SER A 60 -11.06 3.35 -2.92
N ASP A 61 -9.87 3.29 -2.31
CA ASP A 61 -8.61 3.65 -2.96
C ASP A 61 -8.23 2.67 -4.09
N CYS A 62 -8.58 1.39 -3.91
CA CYS A 62 -8.40 0.36 -4.94
C CYS A 62 -9.56 0.27 -5.93
N GLY A 63 -10.66 1.02 -5.71
CA GLY A 63 -11.88 0.93 -6.50
C GLY A 63 -11.66 1.19 -8.00
N GLU A 64 -10.88 2.23 -8.34
CA GLU A 64 -10.57 2.53 -9.75
C GLU A 64 -9.78 1.39 -10.44
N VAL A 65 -8.80 0.83 -9.74
CA VAL A 65 -7.99 -0.29 -10.24
C VAL A 65 -8.85 -1.54 -10.40
N ALA A 66 -9.72 -1.81 -9.43
CA ALA A 66 -10.67 -2.91 -9.48
C ALA A 66 -11.63 -2.75 -10.66
N ASP A 67 -12.24 -1.57 -10.85
CA ASP A 67 -13.15 -1.30 -11.96
C ASP A 67 -12.46 -1.50 -13.31
N ARG A 68 -11.22 -1.02 -13.45
CA ARG A 68 -10.42 -1.22 -14.68
C ARG A 68 -10.05 -2.68 -14.92
N PHE A 69 -9.69 -3.41 -13.88
CA PHE A 69 -9.42 -4.84 -13.99
C PHE A 69 -10.69 -5.58 -14.44
N LEU A 70 -11.82 -5.27 -13.81
CA LEU A 70 -13.11 -5.88 -14.11
C LEU A 70 -13.64 -5.52 -15.51
N SER A 71 -13.32 -4.33 -16.05
CA SER A 71 -13.65 -4.00 -17.43
C SER A 71 -12.87 -4.87 -18.42
N MET A 72 -11.57 -5.10 -18.17
CA MET A 72 -10.76 -6.01 -18.99
C MET A 72 -11.26 -7.46 -18.90
N CYS A 73 -11.72 -7.88 -17.74
CA CYS A 73 -12.33 -9.20 -17.54
C CYS A 73 -13.59 -9.43 -18.39
N GLN A 74 -14.32 -8.38 -18.77
CA GLN A 74 -15.50 -8.50 -19.64
C GLN A 74 -15.12 -8.66 -21.12
N GLU A 75 -13.91 -8.26 -21.50
CA GLU A 75 -13.40 -8.38 -22.87
C GLU A 75 -12.85 -9.78 -23.15
N ASP A 76 -12.54 -10.55 -22.11
CA ASP A 76 -11.99 -11.91 -22.21
C ASP A 76 -13.10 -12.97 -22.05
N GLU A 77 -13.28 -13.83 -23.04
CA GLU A 77 -14.38 -14.83 -23.07
C GLU A 77 -14.31 -15.82 -21.90
N GLU A 78 -13.11 -16.28 -21.52
CA GLU A 78 -12.94 -17.23 -20.41
C GLU A 78 -13.31 -16.59 -19.07
N THR A 79 -12.88 -15.35 -18.88
CA THR A 79 -13.10 -14.60 -17.65
C THR A 79 -14.54 -14.10 -17.55
N ALA A 80 -15.12 -13.59 -18.64
CA ALA A 80 -16.50 -13.12 -18.71
C ALA A 80 -17.51 -14.22 -18.33
N ALA A 81 -17.27 -15.46 -18.79
CA ALA A 81 -18.09 -16.62 -18.44
C ALA A 81 -18.13 -16.91 -16.92
N ARG A 82 -17.12 -16.45 -16.15
CA ARG A 82 -17.07 -16.61 -14.68
C ARG A 82 -17.93 -15.58 -13.93
N PHE A 83 -18.42 -14.54 -14.62
CA PHE A 83 -19.22 -13.45 -14.04
C PHE A 83 -20.70 -13.47 -14.47
N GLU A 84 -21.15 -14.48 -15.21
CA GLU A 84 -22.55 -14.60 -15.65
C GLU A 84 -23.51 -15.04 -14.52
N GLU A 85 -24.28 -14.08 -14.01
CA GLU A 85 -25.75 -14.15 -13.79
C GLU A 85 -26.28 -12.80 -13.23
N LYS A 86 -25.39 -11.99 -12.66
CA LYS A 86 -25.60 -10.58 -12.34
C LYS A 86 -24.25 -9.93 -12.53
N GLY A 87 -24.03 -9.19 -13.62
CA GLY A 87 -22.79 -8.43 -13.80
C GLY A 87 -22.44 -7.70 -12.50
N LEU A 88 -21.15 -7.57 -12.17
CA LEU A 88 -20.62 -7.27 -10.81
C LEU A 88 -21.42 -6.26 -9.98
N ARG A 89 -21.98 -5.23 -10.63
CA ARG A 89 -22.88 -4.23 -10.04
C ARG A 89 -24.15 -4.79 -9.39
N GLY A 90 -24.70 -5.89 -9.91
CA GLY A 90 -25.86 -6.59 -9.37
C GLY A 90 -25.56 -7.56 -8.22
N ARG A 91 -24.26 -7.77 -7.89
CA ARG A 91 -23.83 -8.54 -6.71
C ARG A 91 -23.41 -7.66 -5.53
N LEU A 92 -23.02 -6.42 -5.80
CA LEU A 92 -22.57 -5.44 -4.78
C LEU A 92 -23.72 -4.64 -4.12
N SER A 93 -24.96 -4.79 -4.60
CA SER A 93 -26.14 -4.05 -4.11
C SER A 93 -26.97 -4.81 -3.06
N THR A 94 -26.35 -5.62 -2.19
CA THR A 94 -27.05 -6.32 -1.09
C THR A 94 -26.60 -5.80 0.26
#